data_AF-A0A924PW59-F1
#
_entry.id   AF-A0A924PW59-F1
#
_cell.length_a   1.000
_cell.length_b   1.000
_cell.length_c   1.000
_cell.angle_alpha   90.00
_cell.angle_beta   90.00
_cell.angle_gamma   90.00
#
_symmetry.space_group_name_H-M   'P 1'
#
loop_
_entity.id
_entity.type
_entity.pdbx_description
1 polymer ?
#
loop_
_entity_poly.entity_id
_entity_poly.type
_entity_poly.pdbx_seq_one_letter_code
_entity_poly.pdbx_strand_id
1 'polypeptide(L)'
;MALIEKTIALTTAAACLLMLVRLMIGSRRRDQLDRAVLGRWQRYSTWVVKTWRWRVSKKKAAKEAEAVINRARTRGDWDGNVFRPKTFQKPDKKPGKPVDRD
;
A
#
# COMPACT_ATOMS: atom_id res chain seq x y z
N MET A 1 -10.40 -21.96 -34.76
CA MET A 1 -11.47 -21.11 -35.34
C MET A 1 -12.77 -21.21 -34.54
N ALA A 2 -13.27 -22.40 -34.18
CA ALA A 2 -14.51 -22.57 -33.41
C ALA A 2 -14.55 -21.88 -32.02
N LEU A 3 -13.42 -21.73 -31.33
CA LEU A 3 -13.36 -21.00 -30.06
C LEU A 3 -13.60 -19.50 -30.23
N ILE A 4 -13.07 -18.90 -31.30
CA ILE A 4 -13.22 -17.47 -31.59
C ILE A 4 -14.69 -17.18 -31.92
N GLU A 5 -15.29 -18.00 -32.77
CA GLU A 5 -16.70 -17.88 -33.15
C GLU A 5 -17.64 -18.04 -31.95
N LYS A 6 -17.38 -19.02 -31.07
CA LYS A 6 -18.11 -19.18 -29.80
C LYS A 6 -17.93 -17.98 -28.87
N THR A 7 -16.74 -17.40 -28.79
CA THR A 7 -16.52 -16.21 -27.96
C THR A 7 -17.25 -14.98 -28.51
N ILE A 8 -17.27 -14.80 -29.83
CA ILE A 8 -18.00 -13.70 -30.46
C ILE A 8 -19.51 -13.89 -30.24
N ALA A 9 -20.04 -15.07 -30.52
CA ALA A 9 -21.46 -15.37 -30.30
C ALA A 9 -21.86 -15.17 -28.83
N LEU A 10 -21.05 -15.65 -27.88
CA LEU A 10 -21.31 -15.50 -26.45
C LEU A 10 -21.28 -14.03 -26.02
N THR A 11 -20.30 -13.26 -26.48
CA THR A 11 -20.15 -11.84 -26.14
C THR A 11 -21.28 -11.00 -26.74
N THR A 12 -21.66 -11.25 -27.99
CA THR A 12 -22.81 -10.61 -28.63
C THR A 12 -24.11 -10.97 -27.92
N ALA A 13 -24.35 -12.25 -27.61
CA ALA A 13 -25.55 -12.68 -26.89
C ALA A 13 -25.63 -12.03 -25.49
N ALA A 14 -24.51 -11.97 -24.76
CA ALA A 14 -24.42 -11.29 -23.48
C ALA A 14 -24.71 -9.78 -23.60
N ALA A 15 -24.16 -9.12 -24.63
CA ALA A 15 -24.42 -7.70 -24.89
C ALA A 15 -25.91 -7.44 -25.19
N CYS A 16 -26.54 -8.29 -26.00
CA CYS A 16 -27.98 -8.21 -26.30
C CYS A 16 -28.83 -8.37 -25.03
N LEU A 17 -28.50 -9.35 -24.17
CA LEU A 17 -29.20 -9.54 -22.89
C LEU A 17 -29.03 -8.34 -21.97
N LEU A 18 -27.83 -7.78 -21.87
CA LEU A 18 -27.57 -6.57 -21.07
C LEU A 18 -28.39 -5.38 -21.56
N MET A 19 -28.49 -5.18 -22.87
CA MET A 19 -29.32 -4.14 -23.47
C MET A 19 -30.82 -4.35 -23.20
N LEU A 20 -31.30 -5.59 -23.29
CA LEU A 20 -32.69 -5.95 -23.00
C LEU A 20 -33.03 -5.72 -21.52
N VAL A 21 -32.15 -6.13 -20.62
CA VAL A 21 -32.26 -5.86 -19.18
C VAL A 21 -32.27 -4.35 -18.93
N ARG A 22 -31.37 -3.58 -19.57
CA ARG A 22 -31.33 -2.11 -19.48
C ARG A 22 -32.63 -1.46 -19.97
N LEU A 23 -33.27 -2.01 -21.00
CA LEU A 23 -34.55 -1.52 -21.53
C LEU A 23 -35.70 -1.81 -20.55
N MET A 24 -35.77 -3.04 -20.02
CA MET A 24 -36.78 -3.47 -19.05
C MET A 24 -36.68 -2.74 -17.70
N ILE A 25 -35.47 -2.33 -17.32
CA ILE A 25 -35.22 -1.44 -16.19
C ILE A 25 -35.67 -0.04 -16.61
N GLY A 26 -36.96 0.24 -16.43
CA GLY A 26 -37.53 1.59 -16.56
C GLY A 26 -36.83 2.60 -15.63
N SER A 27 -36.96 3.89 -15.94
CA SER A 27 -36.24 5.02 -15.32
C SER A 27 -36.09 4.93 -13.79
N ARG A 28 -37.15 4.53 -13.08
CA ARG A 28 -37.15 4.36 -11.62
C ARG A 28 -36.16 3.32 -11.07
N ARG A 29 -35.88 2.24 -11.81
CA ARG A 29 -34.86 1.25 -11.43
C ARG A 29 -33.47 1.64 -11.92
N ARG A 30 -33.36 2.49 -12.95
CA ARG A 30 -32.07 3.04 -13.41
C ARG A 30 -31.44 3.92 -12.34
N ASP A 31 -32.20 4.80 -11.70
CA ASP A 31 -31.66 5.66 -10.64
C ASP A 31 -31.15 4.88 -9.43
N GLN A 32 -31.85 3.79 -9.08
CA GLN A 32 -31.43 2.92 -7.96
C GLN A 32 -30.19 2.09 -8.33
N LEU A 33 -30.14 1.59 -9.56
CA LEU A 33 -28.98 0.85 -10.05
C LEU A 33 -27.79 1.75 -10.26
N ASP A 34 -27.93 2.95 -10.83
CA ASP A 34 -26.83 3.89 -10.98
C ASP A 34 -26.25 4.27 -9.63
N ARG A 35 -27.08 4.53 -8.61
CA ARG A 35 -26.60 4.75 -7.23
C ARG A 35 -25.86 3.54 -6.67
N ALA A 36 -26.38 2.32 -6.88
CA ALA A 36 -25.75 1.09 -6.41
C ALA A 36 -24.44 0.78 -7.16
N VAL A 37 -24.40 1.03 -8.46
CA VAL A 37 -23.26 0.82 -9.35
C VAL A 37 -22.18 1.84 -9.03
N LEU A 38 -22.51 3.13 -8.89
CA LEU A 38 -21.57 4.17 -8.46
C LEU A 38 -20.97 3.85 -7.09
N GLY A 39 -21.80 3.45 -6.12
CA GLY A 39 -21.33 3.07 -4.79
C GLY A 39 -20.41 1.84 -4.80
N ARG A 40 -20.74 0.81 -5.60
CA ARG A 40 -19.89 -0.37 -5.78
C ARG A 40 -18.61 -0.02 -6.54
N TRP A 41 -18.69 0.78 -7.59
CA TRP A 41 -17.56 1.22 -8.41
C TRP A 41 -16.55 1.99 -7.57
N GLN A 42 -16.99 2.91 -6.71
CA GLN A 42 -16.11 3.63 -5.78
C GLN A 42 -15.41 2.69 -4.79
N ARG A 43 -16.10 1.67 -4.27
CA ARG A 43 -15.47 0.67 -3.39
C ARG A 43 -14.44 -0.17 -4.14
N TYR A 44 -14.76 -0.63 -5.35
CA TYR A 44 -13.83 -1.40 -6.16
C TYR A 44 -12.63 -0.59 -6.59
N SER A 45 -12.82 0.65 -7.06
CA SER A 45 -11.71 1.54 -7.43
C SER A 45 -10.81 1.83 -6.23
N THR A 46 -11.38 2.07 -5.06
CA THR A 46 -10.62 2.27 -3.82
C THR A 46 -9.84 1.02 -3.45
N TRP A 47 -10.43 -0.17 -3.56
CA TRP A 47 -9.75 -1.44 -3.31
C TRP A 47 -8.62 -1.71 -4.30
N VAL A 48 -8.83 -1.47 -5.59
CA VAL A 48 -7.80 -1.62 -6.63
C VAL A 48 -6.65 -0.63 -6.41
N VAL A 49 -6.96 0.64 -6.13
CA VAL A 49 -5.94 1.65 -5.82
C VAL A 49 -5.21 1.31 -4.53
N LYS A 50 -5.90 0.83 -3.50
CA LYS A 50 -5.29 0.45 -2.22
C LYS A 50 -4.37 -0.77 -2.37
N THR A 51 -4.79 -1.79 -3.11
CA THR A 51 -3.97 -2.98 -3.38
C THR A 51 -2.77 -2.66 -4.26
N TRP A 52 -2.94 -1.80 -5.28
CA TRP A 52 -1.84 -1.29 -6.09
C TRP A 52 -0.86 -0.46 -5.27
N ARG A 53 -1.38 0.50 -4.50
CA ARG A 53 -0.57 1.34 -3.60
C ARG A 53 0.09 0.54 -2.50
N TRP A 54 -0.47 -0.57 -2.04
CA TRP A 54 0.16 -1.43 -1.02
C TRP A 54 1.48 -2.02 -1.53
N ARG A 55 1.58 -2.37 -2.82
CA ARG A 55 2.86 -2.79 -3.43
C ARG A 55 3.86 -1.63 -3.46
N VAL A 56 3.39 -0.41 -3.76
CA VAL A 56 4.24 0.78 -3.85
C VAL A 56 4.66 1.29 -2.46
N SER A 57 3.76 1.23 -1.47
CA SER A 57 4.00 1.71 -0.10
C SER A 57 5.00 0.83 0.63
N LYS A 58 5.03 -0.48 0.37
CA LYS A 58 6.07 -1.37 0.90
C LYS A 58 7.48 -0.92 0.52
N LYS A 59 7.69 -0.49 -0.73
CA LYS A 59 8.98 0.04 -1.19
C LYS A 59 9.32 1.37 -0.53
N LYS A 60 8.32 2.22 -0.30
CA LYS A 60 8.53 3.53 0.34
C LYS A 60 8.87 3.38 1.82
N ALA A 61 8.15 2.51 2.54
CA ALA A 61 8.42 2.19 3.94
C ALA A 61 9.81 1.56 4.14
N ALA A 62 10.24 0.67 3.24
CA ALA A 62 11.59 0.09 3.29
C ALA A 62 12.68 1.16 3.13
N LYS A 63 12.52 2.08 2.17
CA LYS A 63 13.48 3.19 1.97
C LYS A 63 13.53 4.14 3.15
N GLU A 64 12.39 4.48 3.75
CA GLU A 64 12.33 5.36 4.91
C GLU A 64 12.97 4.70 6.15
N ALA A 65 12.74 3.39 6.36
CA ALA A 65 13.39 2.63 7.42
C ALA A 65 14.92 2.55 7.23
N GLU A 66 15.38 2.26 6.01
CA GLU A 66 16.80 2.18 5.68
C GLU A 66 17.50 3.54 5.84
N ALA A 67 16.83 4.64 5.50
CA ALA A 67 17.34 5.98 5.74
C ALA A 67 17.51 6.30 7.24
N VAL A 68 16.60 5.85 8.10
CA VAL A 68 16.73 6.00 9.58
C VAL A 68 17.90 5.19 10.10
N ILE A 69 18.05 3.94 9.66
CA ILE A 69 19.16 3.06 10.06
C ILE A 69 20.50 3.67 9.63
N ASN A 70 20.62 4.13 8.39
CA ASN A 70 21.85 4.75 7.89
C ASN A 70 22.20 6.04 8.64
N ARG A 71 21.20 6.86 8.98
CA ARG A 71 21.39 8.06 9.79
C ARG A 71 21.87 7.71 11.21
N ALA A 72 21.33 6.65 11.81
CA ALA A 72 21.80 6.17 13.11
C ALA A 72 23.24 5.65 13.03
N ARG A 73 23.58 4.89 11.98
CA ARG A 73 24.92 4.37 11.73
C ARG A 73 25.97 5.47 11.57
N THR A 74 25.65 6.58 10.91
CA THR A 74 26.60 7.69 10.71
C THR A 74 26.70 8.66 11.89
N ARG A 75 25.70 8.73 12.78
CA ARG A 75 25.67 9.69 13.90
C ARG A 75 26.13 9.15 15.26
N GLY A 76 26.36 7.85 15.41
CA GLY A 76 26.77 7.25 16.69
C GLY A 76 28.15 6.60 16.62
N ASP A 77 28.84 6.59 17.76
CA ASP A 77 30.07 5.85 17.93
C ASP A 77 29.72 4.40 18.31
N TRP A 78 30.31 3.43 17.63
CA TRP A 78 30.04 2.02 17.83
C TRP A 78 31.20 1.39 18.57
N ASP A 79 30.95 0.95 19.80
CA ASP A 79 31.90 0.23 20.64
C ASP A 79 31.48 -1.24 20.66
N GLY A 80 31.99 -2.02 19.71
CA GLY A 80 31.56 -3.41 19.48
C GLY A 80 30.05 -3.52 19.17
N ASN A 81 29.29 -4.23 20.01
CA ASN A 81 27.83 -4.39 19.87
C ASN A 81 27.01 -3.26 20.53
N VAL A 82 27.66 -2.26 21.15
CA VAL A 82 26.99 -1.21 21.91
C VAL A 82 26.96 0.09 21.11
N PHE A 83 25.76 0.55 20.78
CA PHE A 83 25.54 1.86 20.15
C PHE A 83 25.59 2.98 21.19
N ARG A 84 26.57 3.89 21.10
CA ARG A 84 26.67 5.08 21.95
C ARG A 84 26.29 6.34 21.17
N PRO A 85 25.03 6.80 21.23
CA PRO A 85 24.61 8.02 20.55
C PRO A 85 25.26 9.27 21.18
N LYS A 86 25.83 10.14 20.34
CA LYS A 86 26.49 11.38 20.77
C LYS A 86 25.56 12.35 21.50
N THR A 87 24.25 12.29 21.23
CA THR A 87 23.23 13.11 21.92
C THR A 87 23.04 12.75 23.40
N PHE A 88 23.47 11.57 23.84
CA PHE A 88 23.42 11.17 25.25
C PHE A 88 24.74 11.43 25.99
N GLN A 89 25.81 11.82 25.27
CA GLN A 89 27.05 12.24 25.88
C GLN A 89 26.88 13.69 26.36
N LYS A 90 26.69 13.87 27.66
CA LYS A 90 26.76 15.20 28.30
C LYS A 90 28.19 15.75 28.12
N PRO A 91 28.36 17.04 27.81
CA PRO A 91 29.65 17.59 27.40
C PRO A 91 30.80 17.51 28.43
N ASP A 92 30.55 17.16 29.70
CA ASP A 92 31.58 17.25 30.75
C ASP A 92 31.61 16.08 31.75
N LYS A 93 31.56 14.82 31.29
CA LYS A 93 31.99 13.70 32.16
C LYS A 93 33.33 13.16 31.69
N LYS A 94 34.40 13.65 32.34
CA LYS A 94 35.71 12.97 32.35
C LYS A 94 35.47 11.48 32.68
N PRO A 95 36.14 10.55 31.97
CA PRO A 95 36.06 9.13 32.34
C PRO A 95 36.53 9.00 33.79
N GLY A 96 35.65 8.56 34.67
CA GLY A 96 36.03 8.22 36.04
C GLY A 96 37.14 7.18 35.98
N LYS A 97 38.22 7.39 36.73
CA LYS A 97 39.31 6.41 36.83
C LYS A 97 38.74 5.03 37.15
N PRO A 98 39.33 3.96 36.61
CA PRO A 98 38.98 2.62 37.04
C PRO A 98 39.15 2.54 38.56
N VAL A 99 38.09 2.08 39.23
CA VAL A 99 38.15 1.76 40.65
C VAL A 99 38.92 0.45 40.72
N ASP A 100 40.17 0.53 41.16
CA ASP A 100 40.96 -0.64 41.52
C ASP A 100 40.19 -1.37 42.63
N ARG A 101 39.86 -2.65 42.35
CA ARG A 101 39.23 -3.54 43.31
C ARG A 101 40.35 -4.43 43.85
N ASP A 102 40.73 -4.17 45.09
CA ASP A 102 41.64 -5.00 45.88
C ASP A 102 41.13 -6.44 46.01
#